data_AF-A0A3N4Z192-F1
#
_entry.id   AF-A0A3N4Z192-F1
#
_cell.length_a   1.000
_cell.length_b   1.000
_cell.length_c   1.000
_cell.angle_alpha   90.00
_cell.angle_beta   90.00
_cell.angle_gamma   90.00
#
_symmetry.space_group_name_H-M   'P 1'
#
loop_
_entity.id
_entity.type
_entity.pdbx_description
1 polymer ?
#
loop_
_entity_poly.entity_id
_entity_poly.type
_entity_poly.pdbx_seq_one_letter_code
_entity_poly.pdbx_strand_id
1 'polypeptide(L)'
;MTNSTYRYPPDEFDVAVPGGAPVGVHRAPRSGWSSAWPFLLVALVCAGVAWGGITLLSGGGNEGDSAAEPTANVSPSPSTGPSEAAEGEGGGQNEGEDGEGGNEPSGEPEAPSTADLVAAMDPSATYLVHNTGGEVNQLAATTVTNLEAEGVAGAEVSTAAAPEGVDASGMSANTVWYGEGREAEGKALAAVLGIPDSNVVMNDAVTNSQQAAWVFMFTAPA
;
A
#
# COMPACT_ATOMS: atom_id res chain seq x y z
N MET A 1 18.58 55.26 -4.45
CA MET A 1 17.15 54.90 -4.50
C MET A 1 16.56 55.56 -5.73
N THR A 2 16.40 54.78 -6.80
CA THR A 2 15.89 55.25 -8.09
C THR A 2 14.37 55.29 -8.00
N ASN A 3 13.78 56.48 -7.84
CA ASN A 3 12.33 56.67 -7.95
C ASN A 3 11.93 56.51 -9.41
N SER A 4 11.45 55.33 -9.80
CA SER A 4 10.75 55.17 -11.06
C SER A 4 9.35 55.75 -10.91
N THR A 5 9.16 57.00 -11.32
CA THR A 5 7.83 57.62 -11.37
C THR A 5 6.97 56.83 -12.36
N TYR A 6 6.09 55.99 -11.83
CA TYR A 6 5.15 55.22 -12.62
C TYR A 6 4.18 56.18 -13.32
N ARG A 7 3.85 55.92 -14.60
CA ARG A 7 3.05 56.86 -15.41
C ARG A 7 1.55 56.81 -15.08
N TYR A 8 1.13 55.81 -14.31
CA TYR A 8 -0.25 55.65 -13.89
C TYR A 8 -0.43 56.23 -12.48
N PRO A 9 -1.61 56.81 -12.18
CA PRO A 9 -1.92 57.24 -10.83
C PRO A 9 -1.83 56.05 -9.88
N PRO A 10 -1.43 56.28 -8.61
CA PRO A 10 -1.27 55.22 -7.63
C PRO A 10 -2.58 54.47 -7.45
N ASP A 11 -2.57 53.17 -7.73
CA ASP A 11 -3.74 52.29 -7.62
C ASP A 11 -3.76 51.58 -6.25
N GLU A 12 -4.86 50.92 -5.93
CA GLU A 12 -5.07 50.19 -4.68
C GLU A 12 -4.02 49.10 -4.39
N PHE A 13 -3.31 48.63 -5.41
CA PHE A 13 -2.19 47.69 -5.29
C PHE A 13 -0.83 48.35 -4.98
N ASP A 14 -0.69 49.66 -5.23
CA ASP A 14 0.54 50.41 -4.99
C ASP A 14 0.64 50.89 -3.53
N VAL A 15 -0.47 50.85 -2.78
CA VAL A 15 -0.49 51.22 -1.37
C VAL A 15 0.00 50.03 -0.54
N ALA A 16 1.13 50.20 0.14
CA ALA A 16 1.59 49.23 1.12
C ALA A 16 0.53 49.08 2.23
N VAL A 17 -0.19 47.96 2.24
CA VAL A 17 -1.23 47.69 3.23
C VAL A 17 -0.61 47.66 4.63
N PRO A 18 -1.08 48.49 5.58
CA PRO A 18 -0.60 48.46 6.95
C PRO A 18 -1.08 47.14 7.60
N GLY A 19 -0.17 46.17 7.67
CA GLY A 19 -0.47 44.81 8.15
C GLY A 19 0.31 43.70 7.44
N GLY A 20 1.05 44.02 6.37
CA GLY A 20 1.77 43.01 5.58
C GLY A 20 0.87 42.34 4.54
N ALA A 21 1.47 41.75 3.52
CA ALA A 21 0.74 41.01 2.49
C ALA A 21 -0.10 39.89 3.14
N PRO A 22 -1.30 39.58 2.62
CA PRO A 22 -2.07 38.45 3.11
C PRO A 22 -1.22 37.18 2.98
N VAL A 23 -0.73 36.69 4.12
CA VAL A 23 -0.05 35.41 4.23
C VAL A 23 -1.05 34.38 3.69
N GLY A 24 -0.68 33.67 2.63
CA GLY A 24 -1.58 32.76 1.94
C GLY A 24 -2.30 31.85 2.93
N VAL A 25 -3.62 32.03 3.03
CA VAL A 25 -4.52 31.29 3.93
C VAL A 25 -4.64 29.79 3.60
N HIS A 26 -3.85 29.29 2.65
CA HIS A 26 -3.99 27.93 2.14
C HIS A 26 -3.14 26.88 2.85
N ARG A 27 -2.33 27.23 3.86
CA ARG A 27 -1.67 26.21 4.68
C ARG A 27 -1.66 26.61 6.16
N ALA A 28 -2.60 26.05 6.92
CA ALA A 28 -2.42 25.92 8.36
C ALA A 28 -1.07 25.24 8.64
N PRO A 29 -0.32 25.67 9.68
CA PRO A 29 0.90 25.00 10.07
C PRO A 29 0.57 23.53 10.40
N ARG A 30 1.16 22.63 9.63
CA ARG A 30 1.00 21.19 9.83
C ARG A 30 1.62 20.84 11.18
N SER A 31 0.89 20.13 12.04
CA SER A 31 1.46 19.59 13.26
C SER A 31 2.68 18.72 12.92
N GLY A 32 3.83 19.01 13.53
CA GLY A 32 5.08 18.27 13.30
C GLY A 32 5.01 16.79 13.67
N TRP A 33 3.95 16.38 14.39
CA TRP A 33 3.72 15.01 14.80
C TRP A 33 3.51 14.04 13.62
N SER A 34 2.83 14.48 12.56
CA SER A 34 2.60 13.63 11.37
C SER A 34 3.91 13.26 10.65
N SER A 35 4.92 14.13 10.73
CA SER A 35 6.24 13.84 10.15
C SER A 35 7.03 12.79 10.93
N ALA A 36 6.68 12.51 12.19
CA ALA A 36 7.38 11.53 13.03
C ALA A 36 6.87 10.10 12.83
N TRP A 37 5.62 9.93 12.40
CA TRP A 37 4.97 8.64 12.19
C TRP A 37 5.76 7.66 11.30
N PRO A 38 6.30 8.05 10.12
CA PRO A 38 7.06 7.11 9.28
C PRO A 38 8.33 6.59 9.99
N PHE A 39 8.99 7.43 10.80
CA PHE A 39 10.19 7.01 11.54
C PHE A 39 9.84 6.05 12.68
N LEU A 40 8.70 6.27 13.35
CA LEU A 40 8.23 5.37 14.40
C LEU A 40 7.85 3.99 13.85
N LEU A 41 7.20 3.95 12.68
CA LEU A 41 6.87 2.69 12.01
C LEU A 41 8.15 1.90 11.67
N VAL A 42 9.13 2.55 11.06
CA VAL A 42 10.43 1.91 10.74
C VAL A 42 11.12 1.42 12.01
N ALA A 43 11.11 2.20 13.10
CA ALA A 43 11.70 1.79 14.37
C ALA A 43 11.02 0.53 14.93
N LEU A 44 9.68 0.44 14.86
CA LEU A 44 8.93 -0.74 15.29
C LEU A 44 9.28 -1.98 14.46
N VAL A 45 9.35 -1.84 13.13
CA VAL A 45 9.74 -2.92 12.22
C VAL A 45 11.15 -3.41 12.52
N CYS A 46 12.12 -2.49 12.66
CA CYS A 46 13.49 -2.85 13.01
C CYS A 46 13.58 -3.56 14.36
N ALA A 47 12.83 -3.12 15.37
CA ALA A 47 12.77 -3.78 16.66
C ALA A 47 12.20 -5.21 16.56
N GLY A 48 11.12 -5.39 15.78
CA GLY A 48 10.52 -6.70 15.51
C GLY A 48 11.46 -7.64 14.75
N VAL A 49 12.14 -7.14 13.72
CA VAL A 49 13.13 -7.92 12.95
C VAL A 49 14.34 -8.27 13.81
N ALA A 50 14.85 -7.35 14.64
CA ALA A 50 15.94 -7.64 15.55
C ALA A 50 15.54 -8.72 16.57
N TRP A 51 14.36 -8.60 17.18
CA TRP A 51 13.85 -9.60 18.11
C TRP A 51 13.63 -10.95 17.43
N GLY A 52 12.98 -10.98 16.26
CA GLY A 52 12.78 -12.18 15.46
C GLY A 52 14.09 -12.83 14.99
N GLY A 53 15.07 -12.02 14.61
CA GLY A 53 16.40 -12.51 14.24
C GLY A 53 17.13 -13.16 15.42
N ILE A 54 17.07 -12.55 16.61
CA ILE A 54 17.65 -13.13 17.83
C ILE A 54 16.95 -14.43 18.22
N THR A 55 15.62 -14.49 18.17
CA THR A 55 14.87 -15.71 18.55
C THR A 55 15.10 -16.83 17.56
N LEU A 56 15.18 -16.55 16.26
CA LEU A 56 15.51 -17.56 15.24
C LEU A 56 16.96 -18.05 15.38
N LEU A 57 17.91 -17.15 15.65
CA LEU A 57 19.32 -17.53 15.83
C LEU A 57 19.56 -18.24 17.18
N SER A 58 18.78 -17.93 18.21
CA SER A 58 18.84 -18.56 19.53
C SER A 58 18.00 -19.83 19.64
N GLY A 59 17.07 -20.08 18.71
CA GLY A 59 16.12 -21.20 18.71
C GLY A 59 16.74 -22.57 18.37
N GLY A 60 18.05 -22.63 18.11
CA GLY A 60 18.81 -23.87 17.91
C GLY A 60 19.24 -24.59 19.20
N GLY A 61 18.92 -24.06 20.39
CA GLY A 61 19.26 -24.67 21.67
C GLY A 61 18.01 -24.96 22.51
N ASN A 62 17.54 -26.20 22.48
CA ASN A 62 16.71 -26.72 23.57
C ASN A 62 17.60 -26.91 24.79
N GLU A 63 17.30 -26.23 25.89
CA GLU A 63 17.48 -26.63 27.29
C GLU A 63 17.09 -25.37 28.10
N GLY A 64 15.98 -25.35 28.83
CA GLY A 64 15.91 -25.99 30.13
C GLY A 64 15.73 -24.88 31.19
N ASP A 65 14.67 -25.03 31.96
CA ASP A 65 14.29 -24.24 33.14
C ASP A 65 15.48 -23.78 34.02
N SER A 66 15.52 -22.51 34.39
CA SER A 66 15.96 -22.08 35.73
C SER A 66 15.74 -20.57 35.94
N ALA A 67 14.84 -20.27 36.87
CA ALA A 67 14.83 -19.03 37.61
C ALA A 67 16.16 -18.82 38.35
N ALA A 68 16.80 -17.66 38.18
CA ALA A 68 17.71 -17.08 39.18
C ALA A 68 17.93 -15.58 38.91
N GLU A 69 17.61 -14.79 39.93
CA GLU A 69 17.91 -13.36 40.11
C GLU A 69 19.44 -13.07 40.22
N PRO A 70 19.87 -11.79 40.22
CA PRO A 70 21.12 -11.35 39.61
C PRO A 70 22.33 -11.49 40.55
N THR A 71 23.52 -11.68 39.99
CA THR A 71 24.76 -11.39 40.70
C THR A 71 25.77 -10.69 39.79
N ALA A 72 26.42 -9.71 40.40
CA ALA A 72 27.39 -8.82 39.83
C ALA A 72 28.77 -9.48 39.66
N ASN A 73 29.67 -8.73 38.99
CA ASN A 73 31.13 -8.85 39.03
C ASN A 73 31.69 -9.95 38.08
N VAL A 74 32.73 -9.77 37.25
CA VAL A 74 33.93 -8.92 37.23
C VAL A 74 34.44 -8.86 35.77
N SER A 75 34.92 -7.70 35.30
CA SER A 75 35.86 -7.60 34.17
C SER A 75 37.31 -7.74 34.66
N PRO A 76 38.21 -8.34 33.87
CA PRO A 76 39.25 -7.49 33.28
C PRO A 76 39.63 -7.84 31.82
N SER A 77 39.89 -6.77 31.06
CA SER A 77 40.65 -6.67 29.78
C SER A 77 42.14 -7.14 29.93
N PRO A 78 43.07 -7.10 28.93
CA PRO A 78 43.06 -6.54 27.55
C PRO A 78 43.81 -7.34 26.42
N SER A 79 43.73 -6.82 25.18
CA SER A 79 44.67 -6.79 24.02
C SER A 79 45.73 -7.88 23.75
N THR A 80 45.79 -8.38 22.50
CA THR A 80 46.92 -8.30 21.53
C THR A 80 46.56 -8.98 20.17
N GLY A 81 46.70 -8.28 19.02
CA GLY A 81 46.71 -8.88 17.66
C GLY A 81 48.10 -9.40 17.26
N PRO A 82 48.53 -9.43 15.96
CA PRO A 82 47.85 -9.57 14.66
C PRO A 82 48.49 -10.69 13.76
N SER A 83 47.94 -11.06 12.59
CA SER A 83 48.75 -11.49 11.41
C SER A 83 47.94 -11.61 10.11
N GLU A 84 48.51 -11.03 9.05
CA GLU A 84 48.09 -11.00 7.65
C GLU A 84 48.39 -12.28 6.84
N ALA A 85 47.65 -12.38 5.72
CA ALA A 85 48.00 -12.88 4.37
C ALA A 85 48.25 -14.37 4.09
N ALA A 86 47.48 -14.92 3.14
CA ALA A 86 47.99 -15.55 1.91
C ALA A 86 46.88 -15.80 0.87
N GLU A 87 47.20 -15.44 -0.38
CA GLU A 87 46.48 -15.55 -1.66
C GLU A 87 46.49 -16.96 -2.31
N GLY A 88 45.64 -17.13 -3.34
CA GLY A 88 45.78 -18.05 -4.49
C GLY A 88 45.08 -19.41 -4.33
N GLU A 89 44.47 -20.06 -5.33
CA GLU A 89 44.51 -19.90 -6.79
C GLU A 89 43.55 -20.93 -7.45
N GLY A 90 43.06 -20.65 -8.67
CA GLY A 90 42.57 -21.64 -9.67
C GLY A 90 41.05 -21.92 -9.63
N GLY A 91 40.26 -21.77 -10.70
CA GLY A 91 40.52 -21.76 -12.14
C GLY A 91 39.73 -22.90 -12.79
N GLY A 92 38.85 -22.61 -13.76
CA GLY A 92 38.18 -23.64 -14.55
C GLY A 92 36.89 -23.22 -15.26
N GLN A 93 37.04 -22.61 -16.45
CA GLN A 93 36.01 -22.51 -17.49
C GLN A 93 35.37 -23.86 -17.83
N ASN A 94 34.09 -23.84 -18.23
CA ASN A 94 33.59 -24.62 -19.38
C ASN A 94 32.49 -23.80 -20.09
N GLU A 95 32.83 -23.29 -21.26
CA GLU A 95 31.91 -22.85 -22.31
C GLU A 95 31.38 -24.09 -23.06
N GLY A 96 30.17 -24.01 -23.62
CA GLY A 96 29.65 -25.05 -24.51
C GLY A 96 28.16 -24.94 -24.82
N GLU A 97 27.80 -23.94 -25.61
CA GLU A 97 26.80 -23.87 -26.70
C GLU A 97 25.68 -24.94 -26.85
N ASP A 98 24.51 -24.40 -27.20
CA ASP A 98 23.47 -24.90 -28.13
C ASP A 98 22.67 -26.19 -27.83
N GLY A 99 21.34 -26.05 -27.88
CA GLY A 99 20.46 -27.19 -28.09
C GLY A 99 19.00 -26.98 -27.68
N GLU A 100 18.24 -26.34 -28.58
CA GLU A 100 16.78 -26.42 -28.71
C GLU A 100 16.23 -27.80 -28.28
N GLY A 101 15.33 -27.82 -27.28
CA GLY A 101 14.69 -29.02 -26.78
C GLY A 101 13.35 -28.66 -26.17
N GLY A 102 12.29 -28.74 -26.99
CA GLY A 102 10.93 -28.38 -26.62
C GLY A 102 10.45 -29.08 -25.35
N ASN A 103 9.95 -28.29 -24.41
CA ASN A 103 9.00 -28.75 -23.42
C ASN A 103 7.59 -28.49 -23.95
N GLU A 104 6.96 -29.55 -24.46
CA GLU A 104 5.51 -29.63 -24.61
C GLU A 104 4.81 -29.31 -23.28
N PRO A 105 3.61 -28.73 -23.31
CA PRO A 105 2.99 -28.10 -22.16
C PRO A 105 2.55 -29.15 -21.14
N SER A 106 3.16 -29.13 -19.96
CA SER A 106 2.57 -29.76 -18.77
C SER A 106 1.36 -28.91 -18.38
N GLY A 107 0.19 -29.29 -18.88
CA GLY A 107 -1.10 -28.69 -18.54
C GLY A 107 -1.49 -28.97 -17.09
N GLU A 108 -0.86 -28.27 -16.16
CA GLU A 108 -1.56 -27.85 -14.94
C GLU A 108 -2.48 -26.69 -15.40
N PRO A 109 -3.77 -26.64 -15.01
CA PRO A 109 -4.56 -25.43 -15.24
C PRO A 109 -3.89 -24.30 -14.45
N GLU A 110 -3.06 -23.50 -15.12
CA GLU A 110 -2.60 -22.23 -14.57
C GLU A 110 -3.84 -21.45 -14.13
N ALA A 111 -3.84 -20.98 -12.89
CA ALA A 111 -4.88 -20.07 -12.44
C ALA A 111 -4.93 -18.89 -13.43
N PRO A 112 -6.14 -18.44 -13.83
CA PRO A 112 -6.26 -17.37 -14.81
C PRO A 112 -5.50 -16.14 -14.30
N SER A 113 -4.73 -15.50 -15.18
CA SER A 113 -4.01 -14.29 -14.80
C SER A 113 -4.99 -13.14 -14.53
N THR A 114 -4.58 -12.12 -13.78
CA THR A 114 -5.40 -10.92 -13.57
C THR A 114 -5.84 -10.29 -14.89
N ALA A 115 -4.97 -10.30 -15.91
CA ALA A 115 -5.30 -9.79 -17.24
C ALA A 115 -6.40 -10.61 -17.93
N ASP A 116 -6.38 -11.95 -17.79
CA ASP A 116 -7.43 -12.83 -18.33
C ASP A 116 -8.77 -12.59 -17.64
N LEU A 117 -8.74 -12.38 -16.32
CA LEU A 117 -9.94 -12.08 -15.53
C LEU A 117 -10.56 -10.73 -15.93
N VAL A 118 -9.74 -9.70 -16.14
CA VAL A 118 -10.21 -8.39 -16.62
C VAL A 118 -10.74 -8.47 -18.05
N ALA A 119 -10.07 -9.22 -18.93
CA ALA A 119 -10.53 -9.41 -20.31
C ALA A 119 -11.86 -10.17 -20.42
N ALA A 120 -12.19 -10.98 -19.41
CA ALA A 120 -13.46 -11.71 -19.33
C ALA A 120 -14.63 -10.86 -18.78
N MET A 121 -14.36 -9.65 -18.26
CA MET A 121 -15.40 -8.77 -17.73
C MET A 121 -16.32 -8.24 -18.84
N ASP A 122 -17.57 -7.96 -18.46
CA ASP A 122 -18.53 -7.28 -19.33
C ASP A 122 -18.12 -5.80 -19.50
N PRO A 123 -17.79 -5.34 -20.73
CA PRO A 123 -17.35 -3.96 -20.94
C PRO A 123 -18.48 -2.92 -20.79
N SER A 124 -19.73 -3.37 -20.71
CA SER A 124 -20.90 -2.51 -20.45
C SER A 124 -21.29 -2.44 -18.98
N ALA A 125 -20.67 -3.26 -18.12
CA ALA A 125 -20.91 -3.24 -16.69
C ALA A 125 -20.35 -1.97 -16.04
N THR A 126 -21.03 -1.51 -14.99
CA THR A 126 -20.61 -0.37 -14.19
C THR A 126 -20.26 -0.83 -12.78
N TYR A 127 -19.24 -0.22 -12.20
CA TYR A 127 -18.72 -0.54 -10.87
C TYR A 127 -18.65 0.74 -10.04
N LEU A 128 -19.10 0.69 -8.78
CA LEU A 128 -18.99 1.83 -7.88
C LEU A 128 -17.91 1.60 -6.84
N VAL A 129 -17.01 2.57 -6.68
CA VAL A 129 -15.99 2.56 -5.63
C VAL A 129 -16.40 3.51 -4.52
N HIS A 130 -16.65 2.97 -3.34
CA HIS A 130 -16.97 3.70 -2.13
C HIS A 130 -15.73 3.87 -1.26
N ASN A 131 -15.54 5.06 -0.72
CA ASN A 131 -14.58 5.29 0.36
C ASN A 131 -15.32 5.16 1.69
N THR A 132 -15.20 4.01 2.34
CA THR A 132 -15.95 3.68 3.55
C THR A 132 -15.00 3.49 4.71
N GLY A 133 -14.92 4.53 5.55
CA GLY A 133 -14.08 4.55 6.75
C GLY A 133 -12.62 4.95 6.47
N GLY A 134 -12.03 5.64 7.45
CA GLY A 134 -10.64 6.09 7.38
C GLY A 134 -10.44 7.61 7.23
N GLU A 135 -9.17 8.03 7.27
CA GLU A 135 -8.77 9.45 7.21
C GLU A 135 -8.29 9.89 5.82
N VAL A 136 -8.14 8.93 4.89
CA VAL A 136 -7.59 9.19 3.54
C VAL A 136 -8.68 9.73 2.62
N ASN A 137 -8.59 11.03 2.35
CA ASN A 137 -9.38 11.68 1.33
C ASN A 137 -9.02 11.15 -0.07
N GLN A 138 -10.00 11.11 -0.98
CA GLN A 138 -9.82 10.73 -2.40
C GLN A 138 -9.43 9.27 -2.66
N LEU A 139 -9.47 8.37 -1.66
CA LEU A 139 -9.08 6.97 -1.86
C LEU A 139 -9.87 6.26 -2.97
N ALA A 140 -11.18 6.49 -3.03
CA ALA A 140 -12.02 5.94 -4.09
C ALA A 140 -11.59 6.44 -5.48
N ALA A 141 -11.23 7.72 -5.63
CA ALA A 141 -10.76 8.27 -6.89
C ALA A 141 -9.42 7.66 -7.34
N THR A 142 -8.48 7.49 -6.41
CA THR A 142 -7.22 6.79 -6.68
C THR A 142 -7.47 5.33 -7.07
N THR A 143 -8.40 4.66 -6.40
CA THR A 143 -8.75 3.27 -6.71
C THR A 143 -9.35 3.13 -8.10
N VAL A 144 -10.25 4.04 -8.51
CA VAL A 144 -10.76 4.08 -9.89
C VAL A 144 -9.63 4.28 -10.90
N THR A 145 -8.69 5.19 -10.63
CA THR A 145 -7.53 5.41 -11.51
C THR A 145 -6.68 4.15 -11.68
N ASN A 146 -6.49 3.38 -10.59
CA ASN A 146 -5.74 2.13 -10.63
C ASN A 146 -6.50 1.04 -11.41
N LEU A 147 -7.81 0.95 -11.24
CA LEU A 147 -8.66 0.02 -12.00
C LEU A 147 -8.60 0.31 -13.51
N GLU A 148 -8.69 1.59 -13.90
CA GLU A 148 -8.57 2.01 -15.29
C GLU A 148 -7.19 1.71 -15.90
N ALA A 149 -6.12 1.89 -15.12
CA ALA A 149 -4.76 1.56 -15.55
C ALA A 149 -4.58 0.07 -15.86
N GLU A 150 -5.33 -0.79 -15.18
CA GLU A 150 -5.34 -2.25 -15.36
C GLU A 150 -6.38 -2.70 -16.41
N GLY A 151 -7.04 -1.76 -17.09
CA GLY A 151 -7.98 -2.05 -18.19
C GLY A 151 -9.42 -2.31 -17.76
N VAL A 152 -9.77 -2.10 -16.49
CA VAL A 152 -11.16 -2.19 -16.01
C VAL A 152 -11.91 -0.93 -16.44
N ALA A 153 -12.85 -1.09 -17.36
CA ALA A 153 -13.76 -0.02 -17.80
C ALA A 153 -14.96 0.12 -16.86
N GLY A 154 -15.60 1.31 -16.82
CA GLY A 154 -16.88 1.51 -16.12
C GLY A 154 -16.78 1.62 -14.59
N ALA A 155 -15.57 1.77 -14.03
CA ALA A 155 -15.39 2.06 -12.62
C ALA A 155 -15.63 3.56 -12.34
N GLU A 156 -16.48 3.85 -11.36
CA GLU A 156 -16.87 5.22 -11.00
C GLU A 156 -16.74 5.44 -9.49
N VAL A 157 -16.41 6.68 -9.11
CA VAL A 157 -16.39 7.06 -7.69
C VAL A 157 -17.82 7.23 -7.20
N SER A 158 -18.18 6.50 -6.16
CA SER A 158 -19.46 6.72 -5.49
C SER A 158 -19.43 8.03 -4.71
N THR A 159 -20.35 8.93 -5.06
CA THR A 159 -20.61 10.18 -4.35
C THR A 159 -21.84 10.09 -3.45
N ALA A 160 -22.59 8.98 -3.56
CA ALA A 160 -23.77 8.71 -2.75
C ALA A 160 -23.38 8.02 -1.45
N ALA A 161 -24.17 8.24 -0.40
CA ALA A 161 -24.13 7.38 0.77
C ALA A 161 -24.40 5.93 0.35
N ALA A 162 -23.83 4.96 1.07
CA ALA A 162 -24.16 3.55 0.84
C ALA A 162 -25.70 3.38 0.93
N PRO A 163 -26.32 2.58 0.04
CA PRO A 163 -27.78 2.46 -0.01
C PRO A 163 -28.35 1.91 1.29
N GLU A 164 -29.64 2.17 1.53
CA GLU A 164 -30.31 1.73 2.77
C GLU A 164 -30.15 0.23 2.98
N GLY A 165 -29.71 -0.17 4.18
CA GLY A 165 -29.41 -1.56 4.53
C GLY A 165 -27.94 -1.96 4.36
N VAL A 166 -27.09 -1.09 3.80
CA VAL A 166 -25.64 -1.29 3.73
C VAL A 166 -24.95 -0.63 4.93
N ASP A 167 -24.65 -1.43 5.96
CA ASP A 167 -23.81 -0.96 7.06
C ASP A 167 -22.32 -1.09 6.70
N ALA A 168 -21.84 -0.15 5.89
CA ALA A 168 -20.41 -0.05 5.58
C ALA A 168 -19.59 0.54 6.76
N SER A 169 -20.25 1.02 7.81
CA SER A 169 -19.61 1.61 9.01
C SER A 169 -18.88 0.57 9.86
N GLY A 170 -19.28 -0.70 9.75
CA GLY A 170 -18.64 -1.83 10.43
C GLY A 170 -17.53 -2.52 9.63
N MET A 171 -17.24 -2.07 8.39
CA MET A 171 -16.17 -2.66 7.59
C MET A 171 -14.81 -2.23 8.13
N SER A 172 -13.93 -3.21 8.33
CA SER A 172 -12.55 -3.01 8.77
C SER A 172 -11.51 -3.42 7.71
N ALA A 173 -11.97 -3.80 6.52
CA ALA A 173 -11.13 -4.29 5.43
C ALA A 173 -11.74 -3.95 4.06
N ASN A 174 -10.87 -3.84 3.05
CA ASN A 174 -11.31 -3.66 1.66
C ASN A 174 -12.14 -4.86 1.23
N THR A 175 -13.29 -4.60 0.63
CA THR A 175 -14.30 -5.61 0.31
C THR A 175 -14.92 -5.35 -1.05
N VAL A 176 -15.16 -6.38 -1.84
CA VAL A 176 -15.87 -6.30 -3.12
C VAL A 176 -17.21 -7.00 -2.98
N TRP A 177 -18.28 -6.29 -3.25
CA TRP A 177 -19.61 -6.86 -3.35
C TRP A 177 -20.03 -6.99 -4.80
N TYR A 178 -20.58 -8.14 -5.17
CA TYR A 178 -21.03 -8.40 -6.54
C TYR A 178 -22.48 -8.89 -6.58
N GLY A 179 -23.17 -8.64 -7.69
CA GLY A 179 -24.54 -9.09 -7.90
C GLY A 179 -24.64 -10.58 -8.32
N GLU A 180 -25.84 -11.15 -8.28
CA GLU A 180 -26.07 -12.53 -8.74
C GLU A 180 -25.55 -12.75 -10.17
N GLY A 181 -24.79 -13.83 -10.37
CA GLY A 181 -24.18 -14.16 -11.66
C GLY A 181 -22.97 -13.28 -12.05
N ARG A 182 -22.49 -12.40 -11.16
CA ARG A 182 -21.36 -11.48 -11.39
C ARG A 182 -20.10 -11.81 -10.60
N GLU A 183 -19.92 -13.09 -10.25
CA GLU A 183 -18.79 -13.55 -9.44
C GLU A 183 -17.45 -13.33 -10.15
N ALA A 184 -17.41 -13.51 -11.48
CA ALA A 184 -16.22 -13.31 -12.27
C ALA A 184 -15.73 -11.86 -12.20
N GLU A 185 -16.65 -10.90 -12.31
CA GLU A 185 -16.38 -9.48 -12.19
C GLU A 185 -15.89 -9.12 -10.78
N GLY A 186 -16.53 -9.66 -9.75
CA GLY A 186 -16.11 -9.48 -8.36
C GLY A 186 -14.68 -9.97 -8.10
N LYS A 187 -14.34 -11.17 -8.60
CA LYS A 187 -12.99 -11.75 -8.48
C LYS A 187 -11.96 -10.99 -9.29
N ALA A 188 -12.30 -10.53 -10.49
CA ALA A 188 -11.41 -9.71 -11.32
C ALA A 188 -11.09 -8.37 -10.61
N LEU A 189 -12.09 -7.68 -10.06
CA LEU A 189 -11.87 -6.45 -9.27
C LEU A 189 -10.98 -6.71 -8.05
N ALA A 190 -11.22 -7.82 -7.35
CA ALA A 190 -10.44 -8.17 -6.19
C ALA A 190 -8.98 -8.50 -6.53
N ALA A 191 -8.75 -9.24 -7.63
CA ALA A 191 -7.42 -9.59 -8.13
C ALA A 191 -6.63 -8.33 -8.53
N VAL A 192 -7.26 -7.37 -9.21
CA VAL A 192 -6.64 -6.08 -9.57
C VAL A 192 -6.25 -5.28 -8.32
N LEU A 193 -7.11 -5.25 -7.32
CA LEU A 193 -6.91 -4.45 -6.11
C LEU A 193 -6.12 -5.16 -5.00
N GLY A 194 -5.74 -6.42 -5.21
CA GLY A 194 -5.09 -7.26 -4.18
C GLY A 194 -5.98 -7.54 -2.97
N ILE A 195 -7.30 -7.56 -3.16
CA ILE A 195 -8.28 -7.88 -2.12
C ILE A 195 -8.39 -9.40 -2.04
N PRO A 196 -8.31 -10.02 -0.85
CA PRO A 196 -8.42 -11.47 -0.74
C PRO A 196 -9.82 -11.96 -1.11
N ASP A 197 -9.90 -13.16 -1.70
CA ASP A 197 -11.17 -13.80 -2.09
C ASP A 197 -12.19 -13.91 -0.94
N SER A 198 -11.71 -13.99 0.32
CA SER A 198 -12.57 -14.00 1.50
C SER A 198 -13.42 -12.72 1.65
N ASN A 199 -12.99 -11.63 1.02
CA ASN A 199 -13.66 -10.33 1.04
C ASN A 199 -14.41 -10.05 -0.26
N VAL A 200 -14.63 -11.09 -1.08
CA VAL A 200 -15.45 -11.02 -2.30
C VAL A 200 -16.78 -11.70 -1.99
N VAL A 201 -17.84 -10.90 -1.88
CA VAL A 201 -19.11 -11.35 -1.28
C VAL A 201 -20.26 -11.06 -2.23
N MET A 202 -21.09 -12.06 -2.52
CA MET A 202 -22.35 -11.84 -3.23
C MET A 202 -23.29 -11.03 -2.34
N ASN A 203 -23.93 -10.00 -2.89
CA ASN A 203 -24.83 -9.15 -2.13
C ASN A 203 -26.12 -8.82 -2.90
N ASP A 204 -27.25 -9.00 -2.24
CA ASP A 204 -28.57 -8.73 -2.83
C ASP A 204 -28.77 -7.25 -3.16
N ALA A 205 -28.16 -6.32 -2.41
CA ALA A 205 -28.26 -4.89 -2.71
C ALA A 205 -27.61 -4.53 -4.05
N VAL A 206 -26.48 -5.16 -4.38
CA VAL A 206 -25.83 -5.01 -5.69
C VAL A 206 -26.67 -5.68 -6.78
N THR A 207 -27.22 -6.87 -6.50
CA THR A 207 -28.11 -7.59 -7.43
C THR A 207 -29.34 -6.77 -7.82
N ASN A 208 -29.90 -6.02 -6.86
CA ASN A 208 -31.04 -5.13 -7.10
C ASN A 208 -30.65 -3.75 -7.66
N SER A 209 -29.37 -3.52 -7.93
CA SER A 209 -28.84 -2.27 -8.48
C SER A 209 -28.60 -2.37 -9.99
N GLN A 210 -28.28 -1.24 -10.62
CA GLN A 210 -27.84 -1.24 -12.03
C GLN A 210 -26.35 -1.59 -12.19
N GLN A 211 -25.61 -1.68 -11.08
CA GLN A 211 -24.17 -1.91 -11.10
C GLN A 211 -23.86 -3.39 -10.92
N ALA A 212 -22.78 -3.85 -11.55
CA ALA A 212 -22.36 -5.24 -11.46
C ALA A 212 -21.65 -5.54 -10.13
N ALA A 213 -20.89 -4.57 -9.61
CA ALA A 213 -20.20 -4.69 -8.33
C ALA A 213 -19.97 -3.33 -7.65
N TRP A 214 -19.86 -3.36 -6.33
CA TRP A 214 -19.44 -2.25 -5.50
C TRP A 214 -18.14 -2.61 -4.76
N VAL A 215 -17.16 -1.72 -4.81
CA VAL A 215 -15.88 -1.85 -4.12
C VAL A 215 -15.87 -0.91 -2.92
N PHE A 216 -15.63 -1.45 -1.74
CA PHE A 216 -15.53 -0.72 -0.49
C PHE A 216 -14.08 -0.63 -0.08
N MET A 217 -13.56 0.60 -0.06
CA MET A 217 -12.19 0.89 0.35
C MET A 217 -12.18 1.43 1.77
N PHE A 218 -11.35 0.82 2.62
CA PHE A 218 -11.21 1.16 4.03
C PHE A 218 -9.77 1.55 4.33
N THR A 219 -9.56 2.57 5.18
CA THR A 219 -8.26 2.80 5.81
C THR A 219 -8.39 2.74 7.31
N ALA A 220 -7.55 1.94 7.96
CA ALA A 220 -7.49 1.92 9.43
C ALA A 220 -7.18 3.34 9.96
N PRO A 221 -7.82 3.76 11.07
CA PRO A 221 -7.41 4.98 11.75
C PRO A 221 -5.96 4.85 12.24
N ALA A 222 -5.19 5.92 12.11
CA ALA A 222 -3.77 5.98 12.46
C ALA A 222 -3.50 6.04 13.97
#